data_AF-A0A2V7GY54-F1
#
_entry.id   AF-A0A2V7GY54-F1
#
_cell.length_a   1.000
_cell.length_b   1.000
_cell.length_c   1.000
_cell.angle_alpha   90.00
_cell.angle_beta   90.00
_cell.angle_gamma   90.00
#
_symmetry.space_group_name_H-M   'P 1'
#
loop_
_entity.id
_entity.type
_entity.pdbx_description
1 polymer ?
#
loop_
_entity_poly.entity_id
_entity_poly.type
_entity_poly.pdbx_seq_one_letter_code
_entity_poly.pdbx_strand_id
1 'polypeptide(L)'
;MPAPKVLRDRVEAALAAVQNPRLAQDVVSAGMVRDLVVDDAGAVTFTFQLTREDPASLARDARKAAQAVNGVTAVRINVVDPGGARAAATPRPAPGAVPPPPTPVAMPHLGRAIAVSSGKGGVGKSTIAANVAAALAQAGHRVGLMDGDIYGPNIPRMFGREEKPEVVGGKIQPLEAHGVKLMSLGFIVERDAPAIWRGPIIMKVIQQFLRDVAWGELDYFLVDLPPGTGDAQLSLTQSIHLDGAIIVTTPQEMAVGDSLRGAKMFERVGVRVVGVVENMSFYVCPHCGERSELFRAGGGERLAKELGVPLLGQVPLQAGVPDLADAGQPVVVAEPRSPAGDALAAVARRVVELVGAPAR
;
A
#
# COMPACT_ATOMS: atom_id res chain seq x y z
N MET A 1 29.71 -29.16 -2.13
CA MET A 1 28.76 -28.99 -1.02
C MET A 1 28.05 -30.32 -0.80
N PRO A 2 27.82 -30.78 0.44
CA PRO A 2 27.10 -32.02 0.70
C PRO A 2 25.67 -31.94 0.14
N ALA A 3 25.10 -33.07 -0.30
CA ALA A 3 23.73 -33.12 -0.78
C ALA A 3 22.74 -32.65 0.32
N PRO A 4 21.65 -31.94 -0.03
CA PRO A 4 20.73 -31.31 0.95
C PRO A 4 20.19 -32.27 2.02
N LYS A 5 19.95 -33.53 1.64
CA LYS A 5 19.49 -34.59 2.54
C LYS A 5 20.54 -34.93 3.62
N VAL A 6 21.81 -35.01 3.23
CA VAL A 6 22.92 -35.30 4.16
C VAL A 6 23.17 -34.14 5.11
N LEU A 7 22.98 -32.90 4.67
CA LEU A 7 23.11 -31.74 5.53
C LEU A 7 21.96 -31.65 6.54
N ARG A 8 20.73 -31.94 6.11
CA ARG A 8 19.55 -32.00 7.00
C ARG A 8 19.75 -32.99 8.13
N ASP A 9 20.16 -34.23 7.84
CA ASP A 9 20.34 -35.27 8.86
C ASP A 9 21.40 -34.86 9.91
N ARG A 10 22.45 -34.15 9.47
CA ARG A 10 23.50 -33.62 10.36
C ARG A 10 23.01 -32.47 11.23
N VAL A 11 22.13 -31.62 10.71
CA VAL A 11 21.48 -30.54 11.47
C VAL A 11 20.51 -31.13 12.50
N GLU A 12 19.73 -32.14 12.14
CA GLU A 12 18.82 -32.82 13.04
C GLU A 12 19.58 -33.49 14.21
N ALA A 13 20.69 -34.17 13.91
CA ALA A 13 21.57 -34.74 14.93
C ALA A 13 22.18 -33.69 15.87
N ALA A 14 22.57 -32.52 15.33
CA ALA A 14 23.08 -31.42 16.15
C ALA A 14 22.01 -30.82 17.06
N LEU A 15 20.76 -30.73 16.59
CA LEU A 15 19.63 -30.27 17.39
C LEU A 15 19.28 -31.28 18.48
N ALA A 16 19.37 -32.59 18.21
CA ALA A 16 19.15 -33.65 19.20
C ALA A 16 20.19 -33.66 20.35
N ALA A 17 21.29 -32.91 20.23
CA ALA A 17 22.24 -32.72 21.32
C ALA A 17 21.80 -31.65 22.34
N VAL A 18 20.79 -30.82 22.01
CA VAL A 18 20.30 -29.75 22.90
C VAL A 18 19.24 -30.32 23.85
N GLN A 19 19.55 -30.32 25.14
CA GLN A 19 18.68 -30.86 26.19
C GLN A 19 17.73 -29.79 26.74
N ASN A 20 16.44 -30.10 26.86
CA ASN A 20 15.51 -29.29 27.63
C ASN A 20 15.52 -29.74 29.11
N PRO A 21 16.04 -28.92 30.04
CA PRO A 21 16.16 -29.30 31.45
C PRO A 21 14.80 -29.49 32.16
N ARG A 22 13.71 -28.91 31.63
CA ARG A 22 12.35 -29.09 32.17
C ARG A 22 11.78 -30.45 31.79
N LEU A 23 12.01 -30.89 30.56
CA LEU A 23 11.43 -32.12 30.01
C LEU A 23 12.36 -33.33 30.17
N ALA A 24 13.60 -33.12 30.59
CA ALA A 24 14.66 -34.14 30.68
C ALA A 24 14.83 -34.94 29.37
N GLN A 25 14.60 -34.28 28.24
CA GLN A 25 14.63 -34.83 26.90
C GLN A 25 15.28 -33.81 25.94
N ASP A 26 15.84 -34.30 24.84
CA ASP A 26 16.34 -33.42 23.79
C ASP A 26 15.21 -32.72 23.04
N VAL A 27 15.51 -31.57 22.46
CA VAL A 27 14.51 -30.70 21.80
C VAL A 27 13.88 -31.33 20.54
N VAL A 28 14.50 -32.37 19.95
CA VAL A 28 13.93 -33.10 18.81
C VAL A 28 12.95 -34.16 19.31
N SER A 29 13.36 -35.00 20.27
CA SER A 29 12.50 -36.02 20.89
C SER A 29 11.33 -35.42 21.66
N ALA A 30 11.52 -34.25 22.27
CA ALA A 30 10.47 -33.47 22.92
C ALA A 30 9.49 -32.82 21.91
N GLY A 31 9.71 -32.98 20.61
CA GLY A 31 8.86 -32.44 19.55
C GLY A 31 8.91 -30.92 19.43
N MET A 32 9.93 -30.27 20.02
CA MET A 32 10.07 -28.80 20.01
C MET A 32 10.59 -28.30 18.66
N VAL A 33 11.34 -29.10 17.92
CA VAL A 33 11.79 -28.77 16.55
C VAL A 33 10.78 -29.29 15.54
N ARG A 34 10.23 -28.40 14.69
CA ARG A 34 9.29 -28.73 13.61
C ARG A 34 9.70 -28.08 12.29
N ASP A 35 9.22 -28.67 11.20
CA ASP A 35 9.37 -28.14 9.83
C ASP A 35 10.85 -27.82 9.49
N LEU A 36 11.79 -28.70 9.86
CA LEU A 36 13.20 -28.54 9.54
C LEU A 36 13.44 -28.69 8.03
N VAL A 37 13.85 -27.59 7.40
CA VAL A 37 14.16 -27.50 5.98
C VAL A 37 15.59 -26.98 5.81
N VAL A 38 16.30 -27.58 4.86
CA VAL A 38 17.64 -27.15 4.43
C VAL A 38 17.58 -26.95 2.92
N ASP A 39 17.97 -25.75 2.46
CA ASP A 39 18.03 -25.46 1.03
C ASP A 39 19.37 -25.86 0.40
N ASP A 40 19.43 -25.79 -0.94
CA ASP A 40 20.64 -26.14 -1.71
C ASP A 40 21.83 -25.21 -1.44
N ALA A 41 21.58 -24.01 -0.90
CA ALA A 41 22.59 -23.05 -0.50
C ALA A 41 23.10 -23.27 0.94
N GLY A 42 22.55 -24.26 1.67
CA GLY A 42 22.92 -24.57 3.04
C GLY A 42 22.22 -23.69 4.10
N ALA A 43 21.18 -22.94 3.75
CA ALA A 43 20.38 -22.21 4.72
C ALA A 43 19.37 -23.15 5.40
N VAL A 44 19.38 -23.13 6.73
CA VAL A 44 18.54 -23.97 7.59
C VAL A 44 17.39 -23.12 8.13
N THR A 45 16.17 -23.63 8.00
CA THR A 45 14.97 -23.03 8.62
C THR A 45 14.22 -24.08 9.43
N PHE A 46 13.83 -23.77 10.67
CA PHE A 46 12.93 -24.62 11.46
C PHE A 46 12.07 -23.80 12.42
N THR A 47 10.94 -24.37 12.80
CA THR A 47 10.06 -23.87 13.86
C THR A 47 10.49 -24.45 15.20
N PHE A 48 10.62 -23.61 16.22
CA PHE A 48 10.99 -24.00 17.56
C PHE A 48 9.84 -23.69 18.53
N GLN A 49 9.22 -24.73 19.07
CA GLN A 49 8.11 -24.60 20.01
C GLN A 49 8.68 -24.36 21.40
N LEU A 50 8.40 -23.18 21.96
CA LEU A 50 8.89 -22.77 23.28
C LEU A 50 7.73 -22.19 24.08
N THR A 51 7.41 -22.80 25.22
CA THR A 51 6.42 -22.26 26.16
C THR A 51 7.07 -21.27 27.12
N ARG A 52 6.26 -20.49 27.83
CA ARG A 52 6.75 -19.58 28.90
C ARG A 52 7.46 -20.31 30.05
N GLU A 53 7.25 -21.61 30.20
CA GLU A 53 7.87 -22.44 31.23
C GLU A 53 9.25 -22.96 30.81
N ASP A 54 9.59 -22.88 29.53
CA ASP A 54 10.87 -23.34 29.02
C ASP A 54 11.95 -22.26 29.12
N PRO A 55 13.23 -22.61 29.38
CA PRO A 55 14.31 -21.65 29.41
C PRO A 55 14.47 -20.87 28.10
N ALA A 56 14.53 -19.54 28.19
CA ALA A 56 14.76 -18.67 27.03
C ALA A 56 16.14 -18.87 26.36
N SER A 57 17.05 -19.63 26.97
CA SER A 57 18.33 -20.04 26.37
C SER A 57 18.16 -21.11 25.30
N LEU A 58 17.12 -21.95 25.36
CA LEU A 58 16.96 -23.11 24.46
C LEU A 58 16.90 -22.73 22.98
N ALA A 59 16.20 -21.65 22.64
CA ALA A 59 16.16 -21.15 21.26
C ALA A 59 17.54 -20.66 20.77
N ARG A 60 18.36 -20.10 21.67
CA ARG A 60 19.73 -19.68 21.36
C ARG A 60 20.67 -20.88 21.24
N ASP A 61 20.53 -21.87 22.11
CA ASP A 61 21.33 -23.09 22.12
C ASP A 61 21.05 -23.93 20.86
N ALA A 62 19.77 -24.08 20.48
CA ALA A 62 19.36 -24.71 19.22
C ALA A 62 19.92 -23.98 17.99
N ARG A 63 19.92 -22.64 17.99
CA ARG A 63 20.53 -21.84 16.93
C ARG A 63 22.02 -22.11 16.79
N LYS A 64 22.73 -22.10 17.92
CA LYS A 64 24.18 -22.32 17.97
C LYS A 64 24.54 -23.73 17.51
N ALA A 65 23.78 -24.73 17.92
CA ALA A 65 23.95 -26.11 17.51
C ALA A 65 23.79 -26.27 15.98
N ALA A 66 22.75 -25.68 15.39
CA ALA A 66 22.54 -25.72 13.94
C ALA A 66 23.63 -24.95 13.16
N GLN A 67 24.08 -23.79 13.67
CA GLN A 67 25.14 -22.99 13.04
C GLN A 67 26.50 -23.68 13.05
N ALA A 68 26.77 -24.56 14.02
CA ALA A 68 28.04 -25.26 14.14
C ALA A 68 28.21 -26.42 13.12
N VAL A 69 27.16 -26.75 12.35
CA VAL A 69 27.21 -27.83 11.37
C VAL A 69 27.90 -27.38 10.09
N ASN A 70 29.03 -28.00 9.73
CA ASN A 70 29.76 -27.69 8.50
C ASN A 70 28.86 -27.81 7.26
N GLY A 71 28.71 -26.72 6.51
CA GLY A 71 27.83 -26.62 5.34
C GLY A 71 26.60 -25.74 5.56
N VAL A 72 26.33 -25.32 6.80
CA VAL A 72 25.28 -24.35 7.11
C VAL A 72 25.76 -22.93 6.83
N THR A 73 25.03 -22.19 5.99
CA THR A 73 25.36 -20.82 5.59
C THR A 73 24.52 -19.78 6.33
N ALA A 74 23.30 -20.13 6.73
CA ALA A 74 22.42 -19.29 7.53
C ALA A 74 21.45 -20.16 8.36
N VAL A 75 21.01 -19.65 9.52
CA VAL A 75 19.98 -20.31 10.35
C VAL A 75 18.86 -19.32 10.65
N ARG A 76 17.63 -19.68 10.28
CA ARG A 76 16.40 -18.96 10.62
C ARG A 76 15.55 -19.84 11.55
N ILE A 77 15.15 -19.28 12.68
CA ILE A 77 14.32 -19.97 13.67
C ILE A 77 13.02 -19.20 13.84
N ASN A 78 11.89 -19.88 13.68
CA ASN A 78 10.58 -19.34 14.00
C ASN A 78 10.14 -19.84 15.38
N VAL A 79 10.16 -19.00 16.40
CA VAL A 79 9.80 -19.41 17.77
C VAL A 79 8.29 -19.24 17.99
N VAL A 80 7.61 -20.31 18.41
CA VAL A 80 6.15 -20.35 18.57
C VAL A 80 5.78 -20.91 19.94
N ASP A 81 4.81 -20.32 20.63
CA ASP A 81 4.26 -20.86 21.88
C ASP A 81 3.09 -21.83 21.57
N PRO A 82 3.21 -23.14 21.86
CA PRO A 82 2.14 -24.11 21.61
C PRO A 82 0.91 -23.93 22.52
N GLY A 83 1.01 -23.12 23.59
CA GLY A 83 -0.08 -22.83 24.53
C GLY A 83 -0.90 -21.58 24.23
N GLY A 84 -0.55 -20.80 23.20
CA GLY A 84 -1.38 -19.70 22.71
C GLY A 84 -2.71 -20.23 22.15
N ALA A 85 -3.83 -19.63 22.58
CA ALA A 85 -5.20 -20.05 22.27
C ALA A 85 -5.35 -20.68 20.87
N ARG A 86 -5.90 -21.91 20.84
CA ARG A 86 -6.27 -22.66 19.64
C ARG A 86 -7.14 -21.80 18.71
N ALA A 87 -6.51 -21.13 17.74
CA ALA A 87 -7.18 -20.84 16.48
C ALA A 87 -7.38 -22.21 15.80
N ALA A 88 -8.63 -22.53 15.48
CA ALA A 88 -9.01 -23.77 14.83
C ALA A 88 -8.08 -24.05 13.64
N ALA A 89 -7.54 -25.27 13.57
CA ALA A 89 -6.68 -25.70 12.49
C ALA A 89 -7.41 -25.58 11.15
N THR A 90 -7.11 -24.53 10.39
CA THR A 90 -7.42 -24.50 8.96
C THR A 90 -6.57 -25.57 8.26
N PRO A 91 -7.10 -26.33 7.29
CA PRO A 91 -6.33 -27.33 6.57
C PRO A 91 -5.07 -26.71 5.97
N ARG A 92 -3.90 -27.33 6.18
CA ARG A 92 -2.66 -26.94 5.48
C ARG A 92 -2.93 -27.02 3.97
N PRO A 93 -2.77 -25.93 3.20
CA PRO A 93 -2.88 -25.99 1.75
C PRO A 93 -1.79 -26.91 1.19
N ALA A 94 -2.09 -27.62 0.10
CA ALA A 94 -1.12 -28.46 -0.60
C ALA A 94 0.15 -27.68 -0.97
N PRO A 95 1.33 -28.33 -1.10
CA PRO A 95 2.54 -27.66 -1.55
C PRO A 95 2.28 -26.96 -2.91
N GLY A 96 2.39 -25.63 -2.94
CA GLY A 96 2.05 -24.81 -4.12
C GLY A 96 0.75 -24.00 -4.00
N ALA A 97 -0.02 -24.17 -2.94
CA ALA A 97 -1.17 -23.31 -2.69
C ALA A 97 -0.74 -22.01 -2.01
N VAL A 98 -0.96 -20.91 -2.72
CA VAL A 98 -0.82 -19.54 -2.21
C VAL A 98 -1.71 -19.40 -0.97
N PRO A 99 -1.21 -18.88 0.17
CA PRO A 99 -2.07 -18.57 1.31
C PRO A 99 -3.28 -17.76 0.83
N PRO A 100 -4.49 -18.03 1.32
CA PRO A 100 -5.62 -17.17 0.99
C PRO A 100 -5.22 -15.72 1.34
N PRO A 101 -5.54 -14.75 0.47
CA PRO A 101 -5.20 -13.36 0.74
C PRO A 101 -5.75 -12.97 2.12
N PRO A 102 -5.01 -12.16 2.90
CA PRO A 102 -5.50 -11.63 4.16
C PRO A 102 -6.91 -11.08 3.97
N THR A 103 -7.83 -11.42 4.86
CA THR A 103 -9.17 -10.84 4.82
C THR A 103 -9.03 -9.35 5.14
N PRO A 104 -9.50 -8.45 4.26
CA PRO A 104 -9.38 -7.02 4.49
C PRO A 104 -10.03 -6.65 5.82
N VAL A 105 -9.45 -5.71 6.56
CA VAL A 105 -10.00 -5.26 7.85
C VAL A 105 -10.93 -4.08 7.61
N ALA A 106 -12.10 -4.07 8.25
CA ALA A 106 -12.96 -2.88 8.23
C ALA A 106 -12.35 -1.83 9.18
N MET A 107 -12.17 -0.60 8.69
CA MET A 107 -11.69 0.53 9.47
C MET A 107 -12.69 1.69 9.41
N PRO A 108 -13.82 1.60 10.14
CA PRO A 108 -14.94 2.52 9.98
C PRO A 108 -14.60 4.00 10.18
N HIS A 109 -13.64 4.28 11.07
CA HIS A 109 -13.16 5.64 11.35
C HIS A 109 -12.49 6.31 10.14
N LEU A 110 -12.11 5.56 9.09
CA LEU A 110 -11.58 6.12 7.84
C LEU A 110 -12.70 6.55 6.86
N GLY A 111 -13.97 6.36 7.22
CA GLY A 111 -15.11 6.71 6.38
C GLY A 111 -15.11 5.90 5.08
N ARG A 112 -15.18 6.60 3.93
CA ARG A 112 -15.11 5.99 2.60
C ARG A 112 -13.66 5.91 2.12
N ALA A 113 -13.11 4.70 2.05
CA ALA A 113 -11.75 4.47 1.60
C ALA A 113 -11.67 4.31 0.07
N ILE A 114 -10.94 5.21 -0.59
CA ILE A 114 -10.88 5.31 -2.05
C ILE A 114 -9.44 5.25 -2.52
N ALA A 115 -9.13 4.27 -3.36
CA ALA A 115 -7.84 4.19 -4.04
C ALA A 115 -7.82 5.11 -5.27
N VAL A 116 -6.72 5.83 -5.50
CA VAL A 116 -6.45 6.56 -6.75
C VAL A 116 -5.26 5.89 -7.43
N SER A 117 -5.48 5.36 -8.64
CA SER A 117 -4.49 4.55 -9.35
C SER A 117 -4.36 4.96 -10.82
N SER A 118 -3.24 4.61 -11.44
CA SER A 118 -2.99 4.79 -12.86
C SER A 118 -2.20 3.62 -13.44
N GLY A 119 -2.32 3.40 -14.75
CA GLY A 119 -1.55 2.38 -15.43
C GLY A 119 -0.06 2.69 -15.56
N LYS A 120 0.27 3.98 -15.66
CA LYS A 120 1.63 4.49 -15.88
C LYS A 120 1.94 5.72 -15.04
N GLY A 121 3.23 6.01 -14.87
CA GLY A 121 3.71 7.26 -14.28
C GLY A 121 3.46 8.48 -15.19
N GLY A 122 3.39 9.67 -14.60
CA GLY A 122 3.29 10.93 -15.36
C GLY A 122 1.91 11.31 -15.88
N VAL A 123 0.85 10.52 -15.63
CA VAL A 123 -0.54 10.89 -16.00
C VAL A 123 -1.17 11.94 -15.08
N GLY A 124 -0.46 12.39 -14.04
CA GLY A 124 -0.96 13.34 -13.04
C GLY A 124 -1.90 12.73 -11.99
N LYS A 125 -1.76 11.42 -11.70
CA LYS A 125 -2.49 10.71 -10.64
C LYS A 125 -2.45 11.44 -9.29
N SER A 126 -1.27 11.81 -8.80
CA SER A 126 -1.09 12.54 -7.54
C SER A 126 -1.76 13.92 -7.59
N THR A 127 -1.76 14.59 -8.75
CA THR A 127 -2.48 15.85 -8.97
C THR A 127 -3.99 15.68 -8.82
N ILE A 128 -4.57 14.61 -9.40
CA ILE A 128 -5.98 14.29 -9.22
C ILE A 128 -6.26 13.97 -7.75
N ALA A 129 -5.47 13.10 -7.11
CA ALA A 129 -5.67 12.71 -5.72
C ALA A 129 -5.64 13.92 -4.76
N ALA A 130 -4.64 14.78 -4.89
CA ALA A 130 -4.46 15.97 -4.07
C ALA A 130 -5.63 16.96 -4.22
N ASN A 131 -6.04 17.25 -5.47
CA ASN A 131 -7.11 18.20 -5.71
C ASN A 131 -8.49 17.65 -5.38
N VAL A 132 -8.75 16.36 -5.59
CA VAL A 132 -10.01 15.75 -5.13
C VAL A 132 -10.07 15.79 -3.60
N ALA A 133 -8.98 15.45 -2.89
CA ALA A 133 -8.95 15.53 -1.43
C ALA A 133 -9.19 16.97 -0.93
N ALA A 134 -8.51 17.96 -1.51
CA ALA A 134 -8.69 19.36 -1.15
C ALA A 134 -10.11 19.87 -1.45
N ALA A 135 -10.70 19.48 -2.59
CA ALA A 135 -12.07 19.84 -2.94
C ALA A 135 -13.10 19.25 -1.96
N LEU A 136 -12.91 18.01 -1.52
CA LEU A 136 -13.76 17.38 -0.52
C LEU A 136 -13.64 18.09 0.85
N ALA A 137 -12.42 18.47 1.24
CA ALA A 137 -12.20 19.24 2.47
C ALA A 137 -12.86 20.63 2.40
N GLN A 138 -12.76 21.33 1.27
CA GLN A 138 -13.46 22.60 1.04
C GLN A 138 -15.00 22.47 1.06
N ALA A 139 -15.53 21.30 0.70
CA ALA A 139 -16.95 20.98 0.84
C ALA A 139 -17.36 20.64 2.29
N GLY A 140 -16.44 20.73 3.25
CA GLY A 140 -16.69 20.53 4.68
C GLY A 140 -16.56 19.09 5.15
N HIS A 141 -15.98 18.19 4.34
CA HIS A 141 -15.72 16.82 4.76
C HIS A 141 -14.41 16.69 5.54
N ARG A 142 -14.37 15.73 6.46
CA ARG A 142 -13.13 15.31 7.14
C ARG A 142 -12.35 14.39 6.21
N VAL A 143 -11.22 14.84 5.69
CA VAL A 143 -10.48 14.11 4.64
C VAL A 143 -9.08 13.72 5.10
N GLY A 144 -8.73 12.46 4.86
CA GLY A 144 -7.35 11.98 4.92
C GLY A 144 -6.83 11.64 3.53
N LEU A 145 -5.57 11.96 3.27
CA LEU A 145 -4.85 11.57 2.06
C LEU A 145 -3.54 10.90 2.44
N MET A 146 -3.45 9.60 2.12
CA MET A 146 -2.24 8.81 2.26
C MET A 146 -1.51 8.72 0.93
N ASP A 147 -0.26 9.14 0.92
CA ASP A 147 0.66 8.95 -0.20
C ASP A 147 1.24 7.54 -0.15
N GLY A 148 0.73 6.68 -1.02
CA GLY A 148 1.20 5.32 -1.22
C GLY A 148 2.29 5.21 -2.29
N ASP A 149 2.65 6.30 -2.99
CA ASP A 149 3.69 6.30 -4.02
C ASP A 149 5.09 6.40 -3.39
N ILE A 150 5.52 5.28 -2.80
CA ILE A 150 6.77 5.16 -2.04
C ILE A 150 8.00 5.52 -2.88
N TYR A 151 7.95 5.35 -4.20
CA TYR A 151 9.08 5.57 -5.09
C TYR A 151 9.24 7.02 -5.51
N GLY A 152 8.16 7.79 -5.50
CA GLY A 152 8.14 9.18 -5.93
C GLY A 152 7.06 9.97 -5.19
N PRO A 153 7.20 10.16 -3.86
CA PRO A 153 6.19 10.85 -3.07
C PRO A 153 6.07 12.31 -3.51
N ASN A 154 4.90 12.69 -4.01
CA ASN A 154 4.62 14.04 -4.50
C ASN A 154 3.71 14.83 -3.55
N ILE A 155 2.91 14.14 -2.74
CA ILE A 155 1.89 14.76 -1.89
C ILE A 155 2.47 15.80 -0.91
N PRO A 156 3.62 15.57 -0.25
CA PRO A 156 4.24 16.58 0.61
C PRO A 156 4.40 17.94 -0.06
N ARG A 157 5.02 17.93 -1.25
CA ARG A 157 5.26 19.14 -2.05
C ARG A 157 3.96 19.79 -2.50
N MET A 158 3.01 18.99 -2.99
CA MET A 158 1.72 19.48 -3.49
C MET A 158 0.84 20.16 -2.44
N PHE A 159 1.10 19.89 -1.16
CA PHE A 159 0.42 20.54 -0.03
C PHE A 159 1.29 21.53 0.73
N GLY A 160 2.54 21.75 0.30
CA GLY A 160 3.45 22.72 0.91
C GLY A 160 3.91 22.31 2.31
N ARG A 161 4.08 21.01 2.52
CA ARG A 161 4.46 20.41 3.80
C ARG A 161 5.71 19.57 3.64
N GLU A 162 6.70 19.80 4.50
CA GLU A 162 7.99 19.09 4.47
C GLU A 162 8.49 18.72 5.87
N GLU A 163 7.79 19.18 6.91
CA GLU A 163 8.12 18.90 8.30
C GLU A 163 7.98 17.41 8.65
N LYS A 164 8.83 16.92 9.55
CA LYS A 164 8.74 15.55 10.05
C LYS A 164 7.51 15.44 10.98
N PRO A 165 6.61 14.46 10.82
CA PRO A 165 5.43 14.31 11.65
C PRO A 165 5.83 13.97 13.08
N GLU A 166 5.16 14.60 14.06
CA GLU A 166 5.39 14.30 15.47
C GLU A 166 4.80 12.94 15.86
N VAL A 167 5.36 12.32 16.89
CA VAL A 167 4.82 11.10 17.48
C VAL A 167 4.34 11.41 18.89
N VAL A 168 3.03 11.32 19.11
CA VAL A 168 2.38 11.60 20.39
C VAL A 168 1.62 10.36 20.83
N GLY A 169 1.89 9.89 22.06
CA GLY A 169 1.22 8.69 22.60
C GLY A 169 1.43 7.42 21.78
N GLY A 170 2.57 7.31 21.07
CA GLY A 170 2.86 6.17 20.19
C GLY A 170 2.11 6.19 18.85
N LYS A 171 1.41 7.28 18.52
CA LYS A 171 0.77 7.51 17.22
C LYS A 171 1.45 8.64 16.45
N ILE A 172 1.63 8.43 15.15
CA ILE A 172 2.13 9.43 14.21
C ILE A 172 1.02 10.46 13.99
N GLN A 173 1.28 11.74 14.25
CA GLN A 173 0.34 12.82 14.01
C GLN A 173 0.40 13.20 12.53
N PRO A 174 -0.66 13.02 11.73
CA PRO A 174 -0.62 13.41 10.33
C PRO A 174 -0.44 14.93 10.21
N LEU A 175 0.25 15.38 9.18
CA LEU A 175 0.32 16.81 8.88
C LEU A 175 -1.03 17.29 8.33
N GLU A 176 -1.32 18.57 8.46
CA GLU A 176 -2.57 19.13 7.95
C GLU A 176 -2.32 20.34 7.05
N ALA A 177 -2.93 20.34 5.88
CA ALA A 177 -2.94 21.49 4.96
C ALA A 177 -4.22 21.49 4.15
N HIS A 178 -4.77 22.69 3.89
CA HIS A 178 -6.00 22.86 3.12
C HIS A 178 -7.19 22.03 3.65
N GLY A 179 -7.24 21.78 4.97
CA GLY A 179 -8.25 20.95 5.63
C GLY A 179 -8.11 19.44 5.41
N VAL A 180 -6.97 18.98 4.88
CA VAL A 180 -6.69 17.57 4.60
C VAL A 180 -5.59 17.08 5.54
N LYS A 181 -5.82 15.93 6.19
CA LYS A 181 -4.80 15.20 6.94
C LYS A 181 -3.93 14.40 5.99
N LEU A 182 -2.61 14.48 6.14
CA LEU A 182 -1.63 13.98 5.19
C LEU A 182 -0.68 13.00 5.86
N MET A 183 -0.39 11.89 5.18
CA MET A 183 0.74 11.03 5.53
C MET A 183 1.46 10.56 4.27
N SER A 184 2.79 10.71 4.26
CA SER A 184 3.66 10.27 3.18
C SER A 184 5.00 9.82 3.75
N LEU A 185 5.65 8.87 3.07
CA LEU A 185 7.05 8.57 3.35
C LEU A 185 7.96 9.77 3.08
N GLY A 186 7.56 10.68 2.18
CA GLY A 186 8.32 11.90 1.91
C GLY A 186 8.42 12.86 3.10
N PHE A 187 7.61 12.67 4.15
CA PHE A 187 7.78 13.41 5.41
C PHE A 187 8.81 12.77 6.36
N ILE A 188 9.11 11.48 6.21
CA ILE A 188 9.97 10.72 7.13
C ILE A 188 11.36 10.52 6.53
N VAL A 189 11.41 10.16 5.25
CA VAL A 189 12.62 9.74 4.55
C VAL A 189 13.26 10.95 3.89
N GLU A 190 14.55 11.13 4.13
CA GLU A 190 15.35 12.18 3.48
C GLU A 190 15.52 11.87 1.99
N ARG A 191 15.36 12.90 1.14
CA ARG A 191 15.29 12.77 -0.32
C ARG A 191 16.49 12.04 -0.94
N ASP A 192 17.67 12.11 -0.31
CA ASP A 192 18.92 11.54 -0.83
C ASP A 192 19.31 10.17 -0.23
N ALA A 193 18.45 9.58 0.61
CA ALA A 193 18.75 8.28 1.20
C ALA A 193 18.54 7.15 0.17
N PRO A 194 19.58 6.34 -0.18
CA PRO A 194 19.43 5.22 -1.10
C PRO A 194 18.65 4.08 -0.43
N ALA A 195 17.32 4.18 -0.48
CA ALA A 195 16.43 3.17 0.07
C ALA A 195 16.08 2.13 -1.01
N ILE A 196 16.46 0.87 -0.78
CA ILE A 196 16.03 -0.25 -1.61
C ILE A 196 14.63 -0.67 -1.19
N TRP A 197 13.61 -0.09 -1.84
CA TRP A 197 12.22 -0.39 -1.58
C TRP A 197 11.83 -1.75 -2.15
N ARG A 198 11.79 -2.78 -1.29
CA ARG A 198 11.29 -4.12 -1.63
C ARG A 198 9.84 -4.28 -1.19
N GLY A 199 9.06 -5.10 -1.89
CA GLY A 199 7.63 -5.37 -1.62
C GLY A 199 7.26 -5.50 -0.14
N PRO A 200 7.97 -6.32 0.68
CA PRO A 200 7.64 -6.45 2.10
C PRO A 200 7.77 -5.15 2.91
N ILE A 201 8.68 -4.25 2.53
CA ILE A 201 8.84 -2.94 3.17
C ILE A 201 7.63 -2.06 2.82
N ILE A 202 7.23 -2.05 1.55
CA ILE A 202 6.06 -1.30 1.06
C ILE A 202 4.80 -1.74 1.80
N MET A 203 4.60 -3.05 1.92
CA MET A 203 3.47 -3.60 2.67
C MET A 203 3.48 -3.15 4.13
N LYS A 204 4.65 -3.21 4.79
CA LYS A 204 4.80 -2.78 6.18
C LYS A 204 4.50 -1.28 6.34
N VAL A 205 4.97 -0.44 5.43
CA VAL A 205 4.72 1.01 5.46
C VAL A 205 3.24 1.31 5.32
N ILE A 206 2.56 0.72 4.32
CA ILE A 206 1.11 0.92 4.12
C ILE A 206 0.36 0.49 5.38
N GLN A 207 0.66 -0.69 5.92
CA GLN A 207 0.02 -1.16 7.14
C GLN A 207 0.32 -0.27 8.36
N GLN A 208 1.54 0.26 8.47
CA GLN A 208 1.92 1.18 9.53
C GLN A 208 1.16 2.51 9.41
N PHE A 209 1.05 3.09 8.21
CA PHE A 209 0.29 4.33 8.01
C PHE A 209 -1.19 4.13 8.31
N LEU A 210 -1.75 2.98 7.94
CA LEU A 210 -3.14 2.64 8.25
C LEU A 210 -3.39 2.49 9.76
N ARG A 211 -2.47 1.88 10.52
CA ARG A 211 -2.69 1.57 11.94
C ARG A 211 -2.18 2.64 12.90
N ASP A 212 -1.01 3.19 12.63
CA ASP A 212 -0.22 3.95 13.60
C ASP A 212 -0.32 5.46 13.41
N VAL A 213 -0.95 5.93 12.33
CA VAL A 213 -1.28 7.34 12.14
C VAL A 213 -2.58 7.67 12.87
N ALA A 214 -2.61 8.81 13.55
CA ALA A 214 -3.79 9.35 14.23
C ALA A 214 -4.74 10.03 13.22
N TRP A 215 -5.31 9.27 12.29
CA TRP A 215 -6.29 9.78 11.31
C TRP A 215 -7.52 10.42 11.97
N GLY A 216 -7.92 9.92 13.15
CA GLY A 216 -9.16 10.30 13.80
C GLY A 216 -10.37 9.82 13.01
N GLU A 217 -11.49 10.52 13.13
CA GLU A 217 -12.72 10.23 12.38
C GLU A 217 -12.71 11.00 11.05
N LEU A 218 -12.81 10.27 9.94
CA LEU A 218 -12.82 10.78 8.58
C LEU A 218 -14.14 10.45 7.88
N ASP A 219 -14.51 11.30 6.94
CA ASP A 219 -15.61 11.06 6.00
C ASP A 219 -15.08 10.36 4.74
N TYR A 220 -13.89 10.76 4.28
CA TYR A 220 -13.23 10.21 3.10
C TYR A 220 -11.74 9.98 3.38
N PHE A 221 -11.24 8.81 2.97
CA PHE A 221 -9.84 8.46 3.04
C PHE A 221 -9.32 8.10 1.65
N LEU A 222 -8.50 8.97 1.07
CA LEU A 222 -7.94 8.79 -0.25
C LEU A 222 -6.52 8.20 -0.15
N VAL A 223 -6.19 7.30 -1.07
CA VAL A 223 -4.84 6.74 -1.17
C VAL A 223 -4.28 6.96 -2.57
N ASP A 224 -3.22 7.76 -2.68
CA ASP A 224 -2.48 7.95 -3.92
C ASP A 224 -1.51 6.79 -4.13
N LEU A 225 -1.88 5.80 -4.94
CA LEU A 225 -1.09 4.58 -5.13
C LEU A 225 0.04 4.78 -6.13
N PRO A 226 1.13 3.99 -6.14
CA PRO A 226 2.12 4.06 -7.22
C PRO A 226 1.50 3.61 -8.55
N PRO A 227 2.08 3.96 -9.70
CA PRO A 227 1.58 3.50 -10.99
C PRO A 227 1.68 1.97 -11.14
N GLY A 228 0.80 1.39 -11.96
CA GLY A 228 0.81 -0.02 -12.34
C GLY A 228 -0.10 -0.90 -11.47
N THR A 229 0.32 -2.16 -11.27
CA THR A 229 -0.43 -3.20 -10.56
C THR A 229 0.46 -3.94 -9.55
N GLY A 230 1.28 -3.19 -8.81
CA GLY A 230 2.34 -3.73 -7.95
C GLY A 230 1.89 -4.08 -6.53
N ASP A 231 2.89 -4.32 -5.67
CA ASP A 231 2.71 -4.78 -4.29
C ASP A 231 1.94 -3.78 -3.42
N ALA A 232 2.05 -2.48 -3.68
CA ALA A 232 1.37 -1.44 -2.90
C ALA A 232 -0.16 -1.55 -3.03
N GLN A 233 -0.64 -1.72 -4.25
CA GLN A 233 -2.06 -1.86 -4.55
C GLN A 233 -2.62 -3.12 -3.88
N LEU A 234 -1.95 -4.26 -4.07
CA LEU A 234 -2.34 -5.52 -3.45
C LEU A 234 -2.33 -5.42 -1.92
N SER A 235 -1.27 -4.83 -1.35
CA SER A 235 -1.15 -4.62 0.09
C SER A 235 -2.30 -3.78 0.64
N LEU A 236 -2.67 -2.69 -0.03
CA LEU A 236 -3.78 -1.85 0.39
C LEU A 236 -5.09 -2.65 0.41
N THR A 237 -5.37 -3.36 -0.69
CA THR A 237 -6.60 -4.16 -0.83
C THR A 237 -6.69 -5.33 0.14
N GLN A 238 -5.55 -5.85 0.61
CA GLN A 238 -5.47 -6.89 1.63
C GLN A 238 -5.54 -6.33 3.06
N SER A 239 -5.23 -5.04 3.25
CA SER A 239 -5.15 -4.41 4.57
C SER A 239 -6.49 -3.82 5.00
N ILE A 240 -7.21 -3.15 4.08
CA ILE A 240 -8.49 -2.50 4.36
C ILE A 240 -9.54 -2.78 3.30
N HIS A 241 -10.80 -2.73 3.70
CA HIS A 241 -11.90 -2.65 2.74
C HIS A 241 -11.86 -1.31 2.01
N LEU A 242 -11.84 -1.34 0.68
CA LEU A 242 -11.97 -0.15 -0.16
C LEU A 242 -13.39 -0.03 -0.68
N ASP A 243 -13.99 1.16 -0.54
CA ASP A 243 -15.29 1.50 -1.12
C ASP A 243 -15.21 1.74 -2.64
N GLY A 244 -14.00 1.90 -3.17
CA GLY A 244 -13.72 1.76 -4.59
C GLY A 244 -12.38 2.34 -5.04
N ALA A 245 -12.14 2.27 -6.35
CA ALA A 245 -10.94 2.81 -7.00
C ALA A 245 -11.28 3.82 -8.10
N ILE A 246 -10.55 4.91 -8.16
CA ILE A 246 -10.54 5.91 -9.24
C ILE A 246 -9.35 5.59 -10.14
N ILE A 247 -9.60 5.51 -11.45
CA ILE A 247 -8.57 5.23 -12.45
C ILE A 247 -8.25 6.50 -13.22
N VAL A 248 -7.00 6.96 -13.14
CA VAL A 248 -6.51 8.15 -13.84
C VAL A 248 -5.78 7.74 -15.11
N THR A 249 -6.19 8.32 -16.24
CA THR A 249 -5.55 8.12 -17.54
C THR A 249 -5.36 9.45 -18.28
N THR A 250 -4.81 9.39 -19.49
CA THR A 250 -4.72 10.50 -20.44
C THR A 250 -5.34 10.06 -21.78
N PRO A 251 -5.61 10.97 -22.73
CA PRO A 251 -6.22 10.59 -24.01
C PRO A 251 -5.40 9.63 -24.89
N GLN A 252 -4.13 9.41 -24.56
CA GLN A 252 -3.20 8.57 -25.32
C GLN A 252 -3.52 7.08 -25.15
N GLU A 253 -3.57 6.32 -26.26
CA GLU A 253 -3.85 4.87 -26.27
C GLU A 253 -2.93 4.06 -25.35
N MET A 254 -1.65 4.41 -25.28
CA MET A 254 -0.71 3.74 -24.36
C MET A 254 -1.14 3.89 -22.90
N ALA A 255 -1.58 5.09 -22.50
CA ALA A 255 -2.08 5.32 -21.14
C ALA A 255 -3.37 4.55 -20.86
N VAL A 256 -4.27 4.50 -21.85
CA VAL A 256 -5.54 3.78 -21.76
C VAL A 256 -5.32 2.29 -21.56
N GLY A 257 -4.47 1.66 -22.38
CA GLY A 257 -4.16 0.23 -22.27
C GLY A 257 -3.51 -0.14 -20.94
N ASP A 258 -2.64 0.71 -20.40
CA ASP A 258 -2.03 0.49 -19.08
C ASP A 258 -3.06 0.66 -17.95
N SER A 259 -3.92 1.67 -18.05
CA SER A 259 -4.94 1.97 -17.05
C SER A 259 -6.04 0.91 -17.02
N LEU A 260 -6.35 0.30 -18.16
CA LEU A 260 -7.22 -0.88 -18.25
C LEU A 260 -6.67 -2.04 -17.42
N ARG A 261 -5.37 -2.34 -17.52
CA ARG A 261 -4.74 -3.39 -16.70
C ARG A 261 -4.80 -3.05 -15.21
N GLY A 262 -4.57 -1.78 -14.87
CA GLY A 262 -4.75 -1.23 -13.52
C GLY A 262 -6.15 -1.47 -12.96
N ALA A 263 -7.18 -1.11 -13.73
CA ALA A 263 -8.58 -1.28 -13.37
C ALA A 263 -8.96 -2.76 -13.19
N LYS A 264 -8.54 -3.63 -14.11
CA LYS A 264 -8.79 -5.08 -14.05
C LYS A 264 -8.13 -5.75 -12.84
N MET A 265 -7.04 -5.21 -12.31
CA MET A 265 -6.46 -5.70 -11.07
C MET A 265 -7.39 -5.46 -9.88
N PHE A 266 -8.00 -4.27 -9.75
CA PHE A 266 -8.97 -3.98 -8.69
C PHE A 266 -10.21 -4.89 -8.77
N GLU A 267 -10.76 -5.09 -9.97
CA GLU A 267 -11.87 -6.03 -10.18
C GLU A 267 -11.54 -7.44 -9.68
N ARG A 268 -10.32 -7.93 -9.98
CA ARG A 268 -9.85 -9.27 -9.56
C ARG A 268 -9.75 -9.44 -8.04
N VAL A 269 -9.48 -8.36 -7.31
CA VAL A 269 -9.40 -8.37 -5.84
C VAL A 269 -10.71 -7.89 -5.20
N GLY A 270 -11.81 -7.83 -5.96
CA GLY A 270 -13.14 -7.52 -5.45
C GLY A 270 -13.36 -6.05 -5.11
N VAL A 271 -12.48 -5.16 -5.56
CA VAL A 271 -12.64 -3.71 -5.38
C VAL A 271 -13.30 -3.12 -6.62
N ARG A 272 -14.44 -2.47 -6.43
CA ARG A 272 -15.15 -1.82 -7.55
C ARG A 272 -14.36 -0.63 -8.07
N VAL A 273 -14.35 -0.45 -9.39
CA VAL A 273 -13.89 0.79 -10.01
C VAL A 273 -15.06 1.79 -9.99
N VAL A 274 -14.86 2.93 -9.31
CA VAL A 274 -15.87 4.01 -9.19
C VAL A 274 -16.04 4.72 -10.54
N GLY A 275 -14.94 4.94 -11.23
CA GLY A 275 -14.93 5.56 -12.55
C GLY A 275 -13.54 5.97 -13.01
N VAL A 276 -13.49 6.59 -14.19
CA VAL A 276 -12.27 7.02 -14.87
C VAL A 276 -12.16 8.53 -14.85
N VAL A 277 -10.98 9.08 -14.60
CA VAL A 277 -10.65 10.50 -14.84
C VAL A 277 -9.70 10.58 -16.02
N GLU A 278 -10.06 11.35 -17.04
CA GLU A 278 -9.14 11.68 -18.13
C GLU A 278 -8.42 13.00 -17.80
N ASN A 279 -7.18 12.90 -17.36
CA ASN A 279 -6.34 14.06 -17.11
C ASN A 279 -5.60 14.50 -18.37
N MET A 280 -5.16 15.76 -18.40
CA MET A 280 -4.49 16.37 -19.56
C MET A 280 -5.31 16.18 -20.85
N SER A 281 -6.63 16.29 -20.73
CA SER A 281 -7.60 15.88 -21.75
C SER A 281 -7.63 16.81 -22.96
N PHE A 282 -7.49 18.11 -22.71
CA PHE A 282 -7.40 19.17 -23.70
C PHE A 282 -6.71 20.38 -23.07
N TYR A 283 -6.28 21.34 -23.88
CA TYR A 283 -5.75 22.62 -23.43
C TYR A 283 -6.77 23.72 -23.70
N VAL A 284 -6.90 24.69 -22.79
CA VAL A 284 -7.71 25.89 -22.99
C VAL A 284 -6.77 27.08 -23.13
N CYS A 285 -6.79 27.75 -24.27
CA CYS A 285 -5.95 28.91 -24.52
C CYS A 285 -6.35 30.07 -23.59
N PRO A 286 -5.44 30.60 -22.76
CA PRO A 286 -5.76 31.68 -21.84
C PRO A 286 -6.03 33.03 -22.53
N HIS A 287 -5.65 33.17 -23.81
CA HIS A 287 -5.85 34.41 -24.58
C HIS A 287 -7.19 34.47 -25.32
N CYS A 288 -7.66 33.34 -25.86
CA CYS A 288 -8.88 33.30 -26.68
C CYS A 288 -9.96 32.33 -26.17
N GLY A 289 -9.66 31.51 -25.16
CA GLY A 289 -10.58 30.50 -24.62
C GLY A 289 -10.77 29.27 -25.52
N GLU A 290 -10.07 29.19 -26.65
CA GLU A 290 -10.18 28.07 -27.58
C GLU A 290 -9.64 26.78 -26.94
N ARG A 291 -10.37 25.69 -27.16
CA ARG A 291 -10.00 24.34 -26.75
C ARG A 291 -9.15 23.68 -27.84
N SER A 292 -8.06 23.04 -27.45
CA SER A 292 -7.21 22.27 -28.37
C SER A 292 -6.82 20.92 -27.79
N GLU A 293 -6.95 19.85 -28.58
CA GLU A 293 -6.52 18.50 -28.25
C GLU A 293 -5.01 18.33 -28.51
N LEU A 294 -4.17 18.61 -27.51
CA LEU A 294 -2.70 18.51 -27.65
C LEU A 294 -2.21 17.08 -27.94
N PHE A 295 -2.93 16.07 -27.47
CA PHE A 295 -2.57 14.66 -27.68
C PHE A 295 -3.56 13.99 -28.63
N ARG A 296 -4.75 13.70 -28.13
CA ARG A 296 -5.95 13.13 -28.77
C ARG A 296 -7.15 13.44 -27.85
N ALA A 297 -8.34 12.96 -28.18
CA ALA A 297 -9.50 13.01 -27.28
C ALA A 297 -10.14 11.63 -27.05
N GLY A 298 -10.87 11.53 -25.93
CA GLY A 298 -11.81 10.44 -25.64
C GLY A 298 -11.16 9.12 -25.21
N GLY A 299 -9.89 9.10 -24.82
CA GLY A 299 -9.22 7.89 -24.32
C GLY A 299 -9.83 7.41 -23.01
N GLY A 300 -10.10 8.31 -22.08
CA GLY A 300 -10.79 8.01 -20.83
C GLY A 300 -12.25 7.61 -21.04
N GLU A 301 -12.95 8.20 -22.02
CA GLU A 301 -14.32 7.80 -22.35
C GLU A 301 -14.37 6.36 -22.92
N ARG A 302 -13.44 6.03 -23.84
CA ARG A 302 -13.28 4.66 -24.34
C ARG A 302 -12.99 3.68 -23.19
N LEU A 303 -12.06 4.03 -22.31
CA LEU A 303 -11.73 3.20 -21.14
C LEU A 303 -12.93 3.00 -20.21
N ALA A 304 -13.65 4.09 -19.91
CA ALA A 304 -14.84 4.05 -19.05
C ALA A 304 -15.92 3.13 -19.64
N LYS A 305 -16.17 3.23 -20.95
CA LYS A 305 -17.10 2.37 -21.68
C LYS A 305 -16.67 0.90 -21.66
N GLU A 306 -15.39 0.62 -21.88
CA GLU A 306 -14.84 -0.73 -21.86
C GLU A 306 -14.94 -1.39 -20.47
N LEU A 307 -14.77 -0.60 -19.41
CA LEU A 307 -14.91 -1.05 -18.02
C LEU A 307 -16.37 -1.10 -17.55
N GLY A 308 -17.32 -0.52 -18.29
CA GLY A 308 -18.72 -0.39 -17.86
C GLY A 308 -18.89 0.56 -16.66
N VAL A 309 -18.02 1.56 -16.51
CA VAL A 309 -18.02 2.53 -15.41
C VAL A 309 -18.17 3.96 -15.96
N PRO A 310 -18.58 4.95 -15.15
CA PRO A 310 -18.69 6.33 -15.62
C PRO A 310 -17.31 6.99 -15.84
N LEU A 311 -17.27 7.90 -16.82
CA LEU A 311 -16.25 8.94 -16.86
C LEU A 311 -16.59 9.99 -15.79
N LEU A 312 -15.72 10.15 -14.79
CA LEU A 312 -15.89 11.08 -13.69
C LEU A 312 -15.64 12.52 -14.10
N GLY A 313 -14.79 12.73 -15.10
CA GLY A 313 -14.52 14.04 -15.68
C GLY A 313 -13.31 14.04 -16.61
N GLN A 314 -13.21 15.12 -17.38
CA GLN A 314 -12.06 15.47 -18.20
C GLN A 314 -11.41 16.71 -17.58
N VAL A 315 -10.15 16.58 -17.16
CA VAL A 315 -9.39 17.69 -16.56
C VAL A 315 -8.48 18.28 -17.63
N PRO A 316 -8.58 19.59 -17.92
CA PRO A 316 -7.72 20.21 -18.92
C PRO A 316 -6.27 20.32 -18.45
N LEU A 317 -5.35 20.32 -19.40
CA LEU A 317 -4.00 20.83 -19.19
C LEU A 317 -4.08 22.35 -19.11
N GLN A 318 -3.67 22.91 -17.98
CA GLN A 318 -3.71 24.36 -17.73
C GLN A 318 -2.33 24.83 -17.28
N ALA A 319 -1.90 25.97 -17.82
CA ALA A 319 -0.69 26.64 -17.39
C ALA A 319 -0.79 27.04 -15.90
N GLY A 320 0.33 27.08 -15.19
CA GLY A 320 0.37 27.44 -13.77
C GLY A 320 0.01 26.31 -12.80
N VAL A 321 -0.71 25.27 -13.22
CA VAL A 321 -0.99 24.11 -12.33
C VAL A 321 0.28 23.47 -11.77
N PRO A 322 1.35 23.25 -12.55
CA PRO A 322 2.62 22.74 -12.00
C PRO A 322 3.25 23.71 -10.98
N ASP A 323 3.22 25.02 -11.25
CA ASP A 323 3.81 26.03 -10.37
C ASP A 323 3.05 26.11 -9.03
N LEU A 324 1.72 26.03 -9.09
CA LEU A 324 0.85 25.97 -7.92
C LEU A 324 1.12 24.70 -7.10
N ALA A 325 1.27 23.54 -7.75
CA ALA A 325 1.63 22.30 -7.09
C ALA A 325 3.01 22.39 -6.41
N ASP A 326 3.99 23.02 -7.08
CA ASP A 326 5.32 23.25 -6.53
C ASP A 326 5.33 24.23 -5.35
N ALA A 327 4.38 25.18 -5.34
CA ALA A 327 4.15 26.12 -4.25
C ALA A 327 3.27 25.56 -3.12
N GLY A 328 2.84 24.29 -3.20
CA GLY A 328 2.00 23.67 -2.17
C GLY A 328 0.54 24.10 -2.17
N GLN A 329 0.04 24.56 -3.32
CA GLN A 329 -1.30 25.09 -3.47
C GLN A 329 -2.06 24.26 -4.52
N PRO A 330 -2.92 23.31 -4.11
CA PRO A 330 -3.78 22.61 -5.06
C PRO A 330 -4.61 23.62 -5.88
N VAL A 331 -4.70 23.44 -7.21
CA VAL A 331 -5.37 24.40 -8.10
C VAL A 331 -6.84 24.61 -7.74
N VAL A 332 -7.53 23.60 -7.21
CA VAL A 332 -8.92 23.76 -6.72
C VAL A 332 -9.03 24.74 -5.55
N VAL A 333 -7.93 24.95 -4.81
CA VAL A 333 -7.84 25.91 -3.71
C VAL A 333 -7.40 27.28 -4.21
N ALA A 334 -6.30 27.33 -4.97
CA ALA A 334 -5.72 28.59 -5.43
C ALA A 334 -6.55 29.29 -6.51
N GLU A 335 -7.10 28.50 -7.44
CA GLU A 335 -7.82 28.99 -8.61
C GLU A 335 -9.12 28.20 -8.83
N PRO A 336 -10.09 28.28 -7.90
CA PRO A 336 -11.29 27.44 -7.90
C PRO A 336 -12.17 27.61 -9.15
N ARG A 337 -12.10 28.78 -9.80
CA ARG A 337 -12.87 29.12 -11.02
C ARG A 337 -12.07 28.96 -12.31
N SER A 338 -10.87 28.38 -12.23
CA SER A 338 -10.09 28.05 -13.43
C SER A 338 -10.65 26.79 -14.10
N PRO A 339 -10.46 26.59 -15.42
CA PRO A 339 -10.91 25.37 -16.10
C PRO A 339 -10.49 24.07 -15.39
N ALA A 340 -9.26 23.99 -14.87
CA ALA A 340 -8.80 22.84 -14.10
C ALA A 340 -9.45 22.75 -12.72
N GLY A 341 -9.54 23.88 -11.99
CA GLY A 341 -10.20 23.95 -10.68
C GLY A 341 -11.65 23.50 -10.71
N ASP A 342 -12.43 24.02 -11.66
CA ASP A 342 -13.84 23.66 -11.85
C ASP A 342 -14.00 22.17 -12.21
N ALA A 343 -13.17 21.66 -13.12
CA ALA A 343 -13.20 20.25 -13.52
C ALA A 343 -12.87 19.32 -12.36
N LEU A 344 -11.87 19.65 -11.53
CA LEU A 344 -11.48 18.85 -10.36
C LEU A 344 -12.53 18.89 -9.26
N ALA A 345 -13.15 20.05 -9.02
CA ALA A 345 -14.28 20.17 -8.11
C ALA A 345 -15.49 19.33 -8.60
N ALA A 346 -15.74 19.29 -9.90
CA ALA A 346 -16.77 18.45 -10.49
C ALA A 346 -16.47 16.94 -10.32
N VAL A 347 -15.22 16.53 -10.54
CA VAL A 347 -14.78 15.15 -10.28
C VAL A 347 -15.02 14.78 -8.82
N ALA A 348 -14.66 15.64 -7.86
CA ALA A 348 -14.87 15.37 -6.44
C ALA A 348 -16.35 15.19 -6.09
N ARG A 349 -17.25 16.05 -6.61
CA ARG A 349 -18.70 15.88 -6.45
C ARG A 349 -19.19 14.55 -7.03
N ARG A 350 -18.72 14.18 -8.21
CA ARG A 350 -19.10 12.93 -8.87
C ARG A 350 -18.64 11.70 -8.08
N VAL A 351 -17.47 11.76 -7.45
CA VAL A 351 -16.97 10.72 -6.55
C VAL A 351 -17.89 10.57 -5.34
N VAL A 352 -18.30 11.67 -4.70
CA VAL A 352 -19.25 11.63 -3.57
C VAL A 352 -20.57 10.99 -3.96
N GLU A 353 -21.14 11.36 -5.11
CA GLU A 353 -22.39 10.78 -5.60
C GLU A 353 -22.32 9.26 -5.79
N LEU A 354 -21.19 8.75 -6.28
CA LEU A 354 -21.03 7.33 -6.63
C LEU A 354 -20.57 6.46 -5.46
N VAL A 355 -19.82 7.02 -4.52
CA VAL A 355 -19.34 6.35 -3.30
C VAL A 355 -20.34 6.49 -2.15
N GLY A 356 -21.21 7.48 -2.23
CA GLY A 356 -22.18 7.81 -1.20
C GLY A 356 -21.56 8.69 -0.12
N ALA A 357 -22.41 9.48 0.53
CA ALA A 357 -22.03 10.16 1.76
C ALA A 357 -21.77 9.13 2.88
N PRO A 358 -20.78 9.35 3.75
CA PRO A 358 -20.65 8.57 4.97
C PRO A 358 -21.88 8.77 5.86
N ALA A 359 -22.21 7.76 6.66
CA ALA A 359 -23.23 7.90 7.69
C ALA A 359 -22.71 8.92 8.72
N ARG A 360 -23.43 10.03 8.90
CA ARG A 360 -23.10 11.07 9.88
C ARG A 360 -23.37 10.62 11.30
#